data_AF-A0AAJ5UTH9-F1
#
_entry.id   AF-A0AAJ5UTH9-F1
#
_cell.length_a   1.000
_cell.length_b   1.000
_cell.length_c   1.000
_cell.angle_alpha   90.00
_cell.angle_beta   90.00
_cell.angle_gamma   90.00
#
_symmetry.space_group_name_H-M   'P 1'
#
loop_
_entity.id
_entity.type
_entity.pdbx_description
1 polymer ?
#
loop_
_entity_poly.entity_id
_entity_poly.type
_entity_poly.pdbx_seq_one_letter_code
_entity_poly.pdbx_strand_id
1 'polypeptide(L)'
;MITWNNPLVKILLGTTLHHSPNVNIVPDPDLRGFFDWVYAELFFIRNENIHLYKGFFRNPVQPAIIDEFKNLPENELIELYFKKDTNYMSTVLSLISSMKKTANRVKDYEKNVIQEMLRKGKTQQNYNAMLIPFLSVSYFHYDEFQSYMKISSNSSSSCTSCGSASSCSSCTSASSCSSCGGGGD
;
A
#
# COMPACT_ATOMS: atom_id res chain seq x y z
N MET A 1 17.19 -9.24 -28.37
CA MET A 1 16.50 -9.65 -29.60
C MET A 1 16.02 -11.08 -29.41
N ILE A 2 14.74 -11.27 -29.04
CA ILE A 2 14.08 -12.58 -28.93
C ILE A 2 12.69 -12.36 -29.53
N THR A 3 12.36 -13.11 -30.59
CA THR A 3 11.06 -13.05 -31.27
C THR A 3 10.18 -14.21 -30.80
N TRP A 4 8.92 -13.91 -30.45
CA TRP A 4 7.87 -14.91 -30.30
C TRP A 4 6.82 -14.65 -31.38
N ASN A 5 6.81 -15.48 -32.43
CA ASN A 5 5.78 -15.46 -33.47
C ASN A 5 4.60 -16.32 -33.02
N ASN A 6 3.55 -15.71 -32.47
CA ASN A 6 2.26 -16.38 -32.30
C ASN A 6 1.17 -15.60 -33.08
N PRO A 7 0.62 -16.16 -34.18
CA PRO A 7 -0.15 -15.39 -35.16
C PRO A 7 -1.61 -15.08 -34.76
N LEU A 8 -2.04 -15.38 -33.53
CA LEU A 8 -3.47 -15.30 -33.17
C LEU A 8 -3.94 -13.96 -32.57
N VAL A 9 -3.06 -12.97 -32.37
CA VAL A 9 -3.44 -11.66 -31.79
C VAL A 9 -3.83 -10.63 -32.85
N LYS A 10 -3.70 -10.95 -34.15
CA LYS A 10 -3.73 -9.93 -35.23
C LYS A 10 -5.12 -9.49 -35.71
N ILE A 11 -6.24 -9.98 -35.15
CA ILE A 11 -7.55 -9.86 -35.82
C ILE A 11 -8.54 -8.84 -35.20
N LEU A 12 -8.27 -8.16 -34.08
CA LEU A 12 -9.31 -7.27 -33.50
C LEU A 12 -9.12 -5.75 -33.57
N LEU A 13 -7.92 -5.17 -33.78
CA LEU A 13 -7.78 -3.70 -33.66
C LEU A 13 -6.81 -2.99 -34.63
N GLY A 14 -6.29 -3.67 -35.67
CA GLY A 14 -5.56 -3.01 -36.77
C GLY A 14 -4.27 -2.25 -36.38
N THR A 15 -3.90 -2.22 -35.10
CA THR A 15 -2.65 -1.65 -34.60
C THR A 15 -2.18 -2.49 -33.41
N THR A 16 -0.87 -2.71 -33.34
CA THR A 16 -0.25 -3.25 -32.14
C THR A 16 -0.39 -2.19 -31.06
N LEU A 17 -1.22 -2.43 -30.05
CA LEU A 17 -1.16 -1.69 -28.79
C LEU A 17 0.20 -2.00 -28.17
N HIS A 18 1.21 -1.22 -28.54
CA HIS A 18 2.45 -1.18 -27.80
C HIS A 18 2.14 -0.53 -26.45
N HIS A 19 1.75 -1.33 -25.47
CA HIS A 19 1.89 -0.96 -24.07
C HIS A 19 3.38 -1.02 -23.71
N SER A 20 4.18 -0.15 -24.32
CA SER A 20 5.40 0.34 -23.71
C SER A 20 5.02 1.63 -23.02
N PRO A 21 4.83 1.64 -21.69
CA PRO A 21 4.65 2.88 -20.96
C PRO A 21 5.90 3.72 -21.20
N ASN A 22 5.79 4.76 -22.02
CA ASN A 22 6.81 5.79 -22.11
C ASN A 22 6.72 6.65 -20.85
N VAL A 23 7.08 6.08 -19.71
CA VAL A 23 7.24 6.81 -18.44
C VAL A 23 8.60 6.46 -17.89
N ASN A 24 9.62 7.12 -18.44
CA ASN A 24 10.88 7.37 -17.74
C ASN A 24 10.66 8.43 -16.64
N ILE A 25 9.58 8.31 -15.87
CA ILE A 25 9.30 9.17 -14.72
C ILE A 25 9.64 8.31 -13.52
N VAL A 26 10.73 8.67 -12.83
CA VAL A 26 11.00 8.12 -11.51
C VAL A 26 9.80 8.49 -10.64
N PRO A 27 9.07 7.51 -10.08
CA PRO A 27 7.97 7.82 -9.17
C PRO A 27 8.52 8.65 -8.03
N ASP A 28 7.96 9.83 -7.81
CA ASP A 28 8.29 10.62 -6.64
C ASP A 28 7.82 9.84 -5.40
N PRO A 29 8.74 9.34 -4.56
CA PRO A 29 8.37 8.54 -3.39
C PRO A 29 7.49 9.35 -2.42
N ASP A 30 7.60 10.68 -2.43
CA ASP A 30 6.85 11.55 -1.54
C ASP A 30 5.37 11.61 -1.92
N LEU A 31 5.04 11.35 -3.18
CA LEU A 31 3.66 11.30 -3.67
C LEU A 31 3.00 9.94 -3.47
N ARG A 32 3.77 8.90 -3.07
CA ARG A 32 3.22 7.56 -2.92
C ARG A 32 2.19 7.48 -1.79
N GLY A 33 2.45 8.14 -0.67
CA GLY A 33 1.48 8.20 0.43
C GLY A 33 0.18 8.90 -0.01
N PHE A 34 0.31 9.99 -0.77
CA PHE A 34 -0.84 10.73 -1.29
C PHE A 34 -1.68 9.88 -2.25
N PHE A 35 -1.03 9.13 -3.14
CA PHE A 35 -1.72 8.15 -3.99
C PHE A 35 -2.49 7.11 -3.17
N ASP A 36 -1.87 6.52 -2.15
CA ASP A 36 -2.52 5.51 -1.32
C ASP A 36 -3.77 6.09 -0.61
N TRP A 37 -3.74 7.36 -0.19
CA TRP A 37 -4.90 8.05 0.36
C TRP A 37 -6.01 8.24 -0.67
N VAL A 38 -5.70 8.85 -1.84
CA VAL A 38 -6.69 9.04 -2.93
C VAL A 38 -7.33 7.71 -3.33
N TYR A 39 -6.53 6.65 -3.43
CA TYR A 39 -7.01 5.32 -3.77
C TYR A 39 -7.99 4.79 -2.71
N ALA A 40 -7.66 4.93 -1.43
CA ALA A 40 -8.48 4.44 -0.33
C ALA A 40 -9.83 5.18 -0.18
N GLU A 41 -9.93 6.40 -0.71
CA GLU A 41 -11.18 7.17 -0.77
C GLU A 41 -12.06 6.74 -1.94
N LEU A 42 -11.46 6.35 -3.06
CA LEU A 42 -12.19 5.95 -4.28
C LEU A 42 -12.55 4.46 -4.31
N PHE A 43 -11.71 3.60 -3.74
CA PHE A 43 -11.78 2.15 -3.96
C PHE A 43 -11.55 1.36 -2.68
N PHE A 44 -12.15 0.16 -2.64
CA PHE A 44 -11.78 -0.84 -1.65
C PHE A 44 -10.42 -1.44 -1.98
N ILE A 45 -9.51 -1.36 -1.02
CA ILE A 45 -8.22 -2.05 -1.05
C ILE A 45 -8.49 -3.53 -0.72
N ARG A 46 -8.11 -4.40 -1.65
CA ARG A 46 -8.22 -5.86 -1.53
C ARG A 46 -6.86 -6.50 -1.81
N ASN A 47 -6.76 -7.81 -1.64
CA ASN A 47 -5.49 -8.53 -1.78
C ASN A 47 -4.94 -8.45 -3.21
N GLU A 48 -5.81 -8.39 -4.22
CA GLU A 48 -5.43 -8.34 -5.64
C GLU A 48 -4.68 -7.03 -5.97
N ASN A 49 -5.23 -5.91 -5.54
CA ASN A 49 -4.65 -4.58 -5.73
C ASN A 49 -3.46 -4.33 -4.78
N ILE A 50 -3.43 -4.93 -3.58
CA ILE A 50 -2.23 -4.94 -2.74
C ILE A 50 -1.04 -5.57 -3.48
N HIS A 51 -1.24 -6.68 -4.19
CA HIS A 51 -0.18 -7.29 -4.98
C HIS A 51 0.26 -6.38 -6.13
N LEU A 52 -0.70 -5.83 -6.88
CA LEU A 52 -0.44 -4.96 -8.03
C LEU A 52 0.39 -3.71 -7.67
N TYR A 53 0.03 -3.04 -6.57
CA TYR A 53 0.69 -1.79 -6.14
C TYR A 53 1.86 -2.02 -5.17
N LYS A 54 2.26 -3.27 -4.95
CA LYS A 54 3.34 -3.68 -4.03
C LYS A 54 3.09 -3.18 -2.59
N GLY A 55 1.86 -3.32 -2.11
CA GLY A 55 1.39 -2.86 -0.80
C GLY A 55 0.64 -1.54 -0.83
N PHE A 56 0.02 -1.19 0.29
CA PHE A 56 -0.57 0.13 0.57
C PHE A 56 -0.09 0.62 1.94
N PHE A 57 -0.14 1.93 2.15
CA PHE A 57 0.18 2.63 3.40
C PHE A 57 1.64 2.40 3.85
N ARG A 58 2.57 2.32 2.90
CA ARG A 58 4.00 2.06 3.18
C ARG A 58 4.86 3.31 3.30
N ASN A 59 4.38 4.43 2.76
CA ASN A 59 5.07 5.72 2.76
C ASN A 59 4.12 6.77 3.32
N PRO A 60 4.59 7.68 4.20
CA PRO A 60 3.74 8.70 4.79
C PRO A 60 3.23 9.68 3.74
N VAL A 61 2.10 10.31 4.03
CA VAL A 61 1.67 11.53 3.32
C VAL A 61 2.42 12.72 3.93
N GLN A 62 2.93 13.65 3.11
CA GLN A 62 3.51 14.88 3.64
C GLN A 62 2.48 15.65 4.51
N PRO A 63 2.85 16.13 5.71
CA PRO A 63 1.91 16.81 6.61
C PRO A 63 1.25 18.03 5.96
N ALA A 64 2.00 18.76 5.12
CA ALA A 64 1.50 19.92 4.38
C ALA A 64 0.27 19.58 3.53
N ILE A 65 0.28 18.43 2.84
CA ILE A 65 -0.87 17.99 2.03
C ILE A 65 -2.10 17.76 2.92
N ILE A 66 -1.92 17.12 4.09
CA ILE A 66 -3.03 16.88 5.02
C ILE A 66 -3.58 18.21 5.56
N ASP A 67 -2.72 19.17 5.86
CA ASP A 67 -3.11 20.52 6.29
C ASP A 67 -3.86 21.29 5.20
N GLU A 68 -3.44 21.18 3.95
CA GLU A 68 -4.14 21.80 2.84
C GLU A 68 -5.55 21.24 2.70
N PHE A 69 -5.73 19.91 2.79
CA PHE A 69 -7.06 19.30 2.76
C PHE A 69 -7.91 19.63 4.01
N LYS A 70 -7.29 19.98 5.15
CA LYS A 70 -8.04 20.51 6.30
C LYS A 70 -8.53 21.92 6.07
N ASN A 71 -7.68 22.79 5.52
CA ASN A 71 -7.83 24.24 5.62
C ASN A 71 -8.21 24.94 4.31
N LEU A 72 -7.72 24.48 3.16
CA LEU A 72 -7.97 25.14 1.87
C LEU A 72 -9.39 24.92 1.37
N PRO A 73 -9.99 25.89 0.67
CA PRO A 73 -11.28 25.71 0.03
C PRO A 73 -11.17 24.76 -1.18
N GLU A 74 -12.30 24.17 -1.59
CA GLU A 74 -12.32 23.12 -2.62
C GLU A 74 -11.78 23.60 -3.97
N ASN A 75 -11.99 24.86 -4.34
CA ASN A 75 -11.48 25.45 -5.57
C ASN A 75 -9.95 25.49 -5.61
N GLU A 76 -9.29 25.79 -4.50
CA GLU A 76 -7.82 25.79 -4.42
C GLU A 76 -7.26 24.36 -4.48
N LEU A 77 -7.92 23.41 -3.81
CA LEU A 77 -7.54 21.99 -3.88
C LEU A 77 -7.66 21.43 -5.29
N ILE A 78 -8.68 21.84 -6.05
CA ILE A 78 -8.82 21.49 -7.48
C ILE A 78 -7.63 22.00 -8.27
N GLU A 79 -7.20 23.25 -8.04
CA GLU A 79 -6.09 23.86 -8.78
C GLU A 79 -4.74 23.20 -8.50
N LEU A 80 -4.52 22.77 -7.26
CA LEU A 80 -3.25 22.17 -6.84
C LEU A 80 -3.12 20.70 -7.23
N TYR A 81 -4.19 19.91 -7.05
CA TYR A 81 -4.10 18.44 -7.08
C TYR A 81 -4.82 17.77 -8.24
N PHE A 82 -5.73 18.48 -8.93
CA PHE A 82 -6.60 17.86 -9.92
C PHE A 82 -6.49 18.55 -11.27
N LYS A 83 -6.61 17.77 -12.34
CA LYS A 83 -6.78 18.35 -13.67
C LYS A 83 -8.16 19.00 -13.75
N LYS A 84 -8.21 20.24 -14.21
CA LYS A 84 -9.45 20.93 -14.57
C LYS A 84 -10.04 20.27 -15.82
N ASP A 85 -10.83 19.23 -15.62
CA ASP A 85 -11.65 18.60 -16.66
C ASP A 85 -13.12 18.68 -16.23
N THR A 86 -13.90 19.44 -16.99
CA THR A 86 -15.32 19.70 -16.69
C THR A 86 -16.15 18.42 -16.66
N ASN A 87 -15.73 17.35 -17.34
CA ASN A 87 -16.49 16.11 -17.44
C ASN A 87 -16.55 15.32 -16.12
N TYR A 88 -15.58 15.52 -15.23
CA TYR A 88 -15.44 14.75 -13.99
C TYR A 88 -15.52 15.61 -12.73
N MET A 89 -15.93 16.87 -12.83
CA MET A 89 -15.93 17.79 -11.69
C MET A 89 -16.80 17.34 -10.52
N SER A 90 -17.94 16.69 -10.78
CA SER A 90 -18.78 16.14 -9.71
C SER A 90 -18.04 15.04 -8.91
N THR A 91 -17.31 14.18 -9.60
CA THR A 91 -16.48 13.12 -8.99
C THR A 91 -15.32 13.73 -8.21
N VAL A 92 -14.63 14.73 -8.77
CA VAL A 92 -13.52 15.42 -8.10
C VAL A 92 -14.01 16.13 -6.84
N LEU A 93 -15.11 16.86 -6.90
CA LEU A 93 -15.69 17.53 -5.73
C LEU A 93 -16.10 16.52 -4.65
N SER A 94 -16.69 15.38 -5.05
CA SER A 94 -17.06 14.31 -4.12
C SER A 94 -15.84 13.69 -3.44
N LEU A 95 -14.76 13.45 -4.20
CA LEU A 95 -13.49 12.97 -3.68
C LEU A 95 -12.87 13.96 -2.72
N ILE A 96 -12.79 15.25 -3.09
CA ILE A 96 -12.28 16.31 -2.23
C ILE A 96 -13.08 16.35 -0.93
N SER A 97 -14.41 16.37 -1.00
CA SER A 97 -15.27 16.35 0.18
C SER A 97 -14.98 15.15 1.10
N SER A 98 -14.76 13.95 0.52
CA SER A 98 -14.39 12.75 1.28
C SER A 98 -13.02 12.90 1.95
N MET A 99 -12.02 13.33 1.19
CA MET A 99 -10.66 13.56 1.70
C MET A 99 -10.65 14.62 2.81
N LYS A 100 -11.36 15.75 2.64
CA LYS A 100 -11.50 16.76 3.70
C LYS A 100 -12.11 16.16 4.96
N LYS A 101 -13.15 15.33 4.86
CA LYS A 101 -13.74 14.65 6.02
C LYS A 101 -12.74 13.72 6.70
N THR A 102 -11.97 12.95 5.94
CA THR A 102 -10.94 12.06 6.47
C THR A 102 -9.81 12.84 7.13
N ALA A 103 -9.32 13.92 6.52
CA ALA A 103 -8.28 14.78 7.07
C ALA A 103 -8.70 15.42 8.40
N ASN A 104 -9.97 15.82 8.53
CA ASN A 104 -10.53 16.36 9.77
C ASN A 104 -10.75 15.31 10.88
N ARG A 105 -10.70 14.01 10.55
CA ARG A 105 -10.76 12.91 11.52
C ARG A 105 -9.40 12.49 12.05
N VAL A 106 -8.31 12.98 11.45
CA VAL A 106 -6.94 12.72 11.89
C VAL A 106 -6.71 13.33 13.27
N LYS A 107 -6.21 12.52 14.21
CA LYS A 107 -5.91 12.91 15.59
C LYS A 107 -4.59 12.30 16.02
N ASP A 108 -3.97 12.90 17.03
CA ASP A 108 -2.80 12.30 17.66
C ASP A 108 -3.27 11.17 18.58
N TYR A 109 -2.92 9.93 18.21
CA TYR A 109 -3.28 8.74 18.95
C TYR A 109 -2.01 8.13 19.54
N GLU A 110 -2.13 7.52 20.71
CA GLU A 110 -1.05 6.73 21.27
C GLU A 110 -0.64 5.60 20.32
N LYS A 111 0.66 5.28 20.29
CA LYS A 111 1.24 4.25 19.42
C LYS A 111 0.55 2.89 19.52
N ASN A 112 0.16 2.48 20.73
CA ASN A 112 -0.55 1.22 20.96
C ASN A 112 -1.93 1.20 20.28
N VAL A 113 -2.65 2.32 20.34
CA VAL A 113 -3.96 2.48 19.70
C VAL A 113 -3.82 2.42 18.18
N ILE A 114 -2.82 3.10 17.62
CA ILE A 114 -2.50 3.03 16.18
C ILE A 114 -2.24 1.58 15.76
N GLN A 115 -1.37 0.87 16.47
CA GLN A 115 -1.02 -0.52 16.15
C GLN A 115 -2.23 -1.46 16.25
N GLU A 116 -3.12 -1.25 17.23
CA GLU A 116 -4.36 -2.00 17.35
C GLU A 116 -5.30 -1.76 16.15
N MET A 117 -5.50 -0.50 15.75
CA MET A 117 -6.33 -0.15 14.59
C MET A 117 -5.78 -0.78 13.30
N LEU A 118 -4.46 -0.71 13.09
CA LEU A 118 -3.80 -1.33 11.94
C LEU A 118 -3.94 -2.86 11.96
N ARG A 119 -3.76 -3.50 13.13
CA ARG A 119 -3.93 -4.95 13.30
C ARG A 119 -5.37 -5.37 12.98
N LYS A 120 -6.36 -4.65 13.52
CA LYS A 120 -7.78 -4.92 13.28
C LYS A 120 -8.12 -4.84 11.79
N GLY A 121 -7.66 -3.79 11.10
CA GLY A 121 -7.84 -3.65 9.65
C GLY A 121 -7.31 -4.85 8.86
N LYS A 122 -6.10 -5.32 9.20
CA LYS A 122 -5.51 -6.52 8.57
C LYS A 122 -6.27 -7.81 8.89
N THR A 123 -6.58 -8.06 10.16
CA THR A 123 -7.29 -9.29 10.59
C THR A 123 -8.68 -9.37 9.96
N GLN A 124 -9.37 -8.25 9.82
CA GLN A 124 -10.70 -8.18 9.22
C GLN A 124 -10.67 -8.07 7.68
N GLN A 125 -9.48 -8.03 7.07
CA GLN A 125 -9.28 -7.73 5.64
C GLN A 125 -9.98 -6.44 5.17
N ASN A 126 -10.19 -5.50 6.10
CA ASN A 126 -10.74 -4.18 5.82
C ASN A 126 -9.59 -3.17 5.83
N TYR A 127 -8.81 -3.18 4.75
CA TYR A 127 -7.63 -2.36 4.64
C TYR A 127 -7.95 -0.86 4.59
N ASN A 128 -9.11 -0.46 4.05
CA ASN A 128 -9.55 0.96 4.07
C ASN A 128 -9.71 1.50 5.50
N ALA A 129 -10.06 0.66 6.49
CA ALA A 129 -10.12 1.09 7.89
C ALA A 129 -8.76 1.53 8.45
N MET A 130 -7.66 1.17 7.79
CA MET A 130 -6.31 1.60 8.14
C MET A 130 -6.00 3.04 7.70
N LEU A 131 -6.86 3.69 6.92
CA LEU A 131 -6.62 5.03 6.40
C LEU A 131 -6.43 6.08 7.51
N ILE A 132 -7.28 6.06 8.54
CA ILE A 132 -7.17 7.00 9.67
C ILE A 132 -5.87 6.82 10.46
N PRO A 133 -5.51 5.62 10.96
CA PRO A 133 -4.24 5.48 11.67
C PRO A 133 -3.04 5.77 10.77
N PHE A 134 -3.09 5.43 9.48
CA PHE A 134 -2.05 5.77 8.50
C PHE A 134 -1.84 7.29 8.39
N LEU A 135 -2.91 8.07 8.20
CA LEU A 135 -2.82 9.53 8.08
C LEU A 135 -2.43 10.18 9.42
N SER A 136 -2.86 9.60 10.53
CA SER A 136 -2.50 10.09 11.87
C SER A 136 -1.01 9.98 12.13
N VAL A 137 -0.41 8.83 11.80
CA VAL A 137 1.05 8.68 11.87
C VAL A 137 1.75 9.60 10.87
N SER A 138 1.24 9.69 9.64
CA SER A 138 1.82 10.57 8.62
C SER A 138 1.86 12.03 9.07
N TYR A 139 0.83 12.49 9.77
CA TYR A 139 0.71 13.89 10.19
C TYR A 139 1.50 14.21 11.47
N PHE A 140 1.38 13.39 12.51
CA PHE A 140 1.97 13.68 13.82
C PHE A 140 3.35 13.05 14.04
N HIS A 141 3.66 11.97 13.32
CA HIS A 141 4.83 11.12 13.55
C HIS A 141 5.54 10.80 12.22
N TYR A 142 5.69 11.80 11.34
CA TYR A 142 6.21 11.63 9.96
C TYR A 142 7.59 10.94 9.92
N ASP A 143 8.54 11.43 10.72
CA ASP A 143 9.92 10.90 10.76
C ASP A 143 9.98 9.50 11.39
N GLU A 144 9.03 9.19 12.28
CA GLU A 144 8.91 7.90 12.97
C GLU A 144 7.95 6.93 12.28
N PHE A 145 7.45 7.28 11.08
CA PHE A 145 6.38 6.55 10.41
C PHE A 145 6.63 5.04 10.32
N GLN A 146 7.85 4.66 9.92
CA GLN A 146 8.22 3.25 9.80
C GLN A 146 8.20 2.51 11.15
N SER A 147 8.47 3.19 12.25
CA SER A 147 8.40 2.64 13.61
C SER A 147 6.96 2.32 14.03
N TYR A 148 6.01 3.18 13.66
CA TYR A 148 4.59 2.99 13.94
C TYR A 148 3.96 1.91 13.04
N MET A 149 4.36 1.87 11.76
CA MET A 149 3.79 0.94 10.78
C MET A 149 4.35 -0.49 10.87
N LYS A 150 5.47 -0.68 11.59
CA LYS A 150 5.94 -2.00 12.01
C LYS A 150 4.98 -2.58 13.05
N ILE A 151 4.00 -3.34 12.57
CA ILE A 151 3.20 -4.18 13.44
C ILE A 151 4.11 -5.32 13.90
N SER A 152 4.51 -5.32 15.17
CA SER A 152 5.27 -6.43 15.75
C SER A 152 4.47 -7.72 15.56
N SER A 153 5.01 -8.64 14.77
CA SER A 153 4.44 -9.96 14.55
C SER A 153 4.65 -10.83 15.80
N ASN A 154 3.91 -10.58 16.87
CA ASN A 154 3.84 -11.50 18.01
C ASN A 154 2.81 -12.60 17.77
N SER A 155 2.83 -13.20 16.57
CA SER A 155 2.03 -14.38 16.21
C SER A 155 2.51 -14.94 14.86
N SER A 156 2.75 -16.25 14.85
CA SER A 156 3.20 -17.14 13.77
C SER A 156 4.68 -17.07 13.34
N SER A 157 5.53 -17.76 14.10
CA SER A 157 6.65 -18.51 13.53
C SER A 157 6.12 -19.53 12.50
N SER A 158 6.00 -19.12 11.24
CA SER A 158 5.75 -20.02 10.12
C SER A 158 7.06 -20.27 9.39
N CYS A 159 7.84 -21.19 9.95
CA CYS A 159 8.90 -21.87 9.21
C CYS A 159 8.26 -22.85 8.22
N THR A 160 7.94 -22.38 7.02
CA THR A 160 7.61 -23.23 5.87
C THR A 160 8.44 -22.78 4.67
N SER A 161 9.70 -23.22 4.67
CA SER A 161 10.56 -23.24 3.48
C SER A 161 11.34 -24.55 3.52
N CYS A 162 10.73 -25.59 2.94
CA CYS A 162 11.45 -26.76 2.45
C CYS A 162 11.74 -26.50 0.97
N GLY A 163 13.01 -26.31 0.63
CA GLY A 163 13.44 -26.06 -0.75
C GLY A 163 14.91 -25.66 -0.87
N SER A 164 15.78 -26.69 -0.87
CA SER A 164 17.07 -26.75 -1.58
C SER A 164 18.26 -25.87 -1.12
N ALA A 165 19.21 -26.55 -0.49
CA ALA A 165 20.68 -26.43 -0.60
C ALA A 165 21.34 -25.06 -0.87
N SER A 166 21.92 -24.44 0.16
CA SER A 166 23.38 -24.21 0.31
C SER A 166 23.72 -23.22 1.45
N SER A 167 24.57 -23.69 2.39
CA SER A 167 25.59 -22.94 3.16
C SER A 167 25.18 -21.83 4.17
N CYS A 168 25.17 -22.22 5.47
CA CYS A 168 25.52 -21.54 6.75
C CYS A 168 25.28 -20.00 6.92
N SER A 169 24.78 -19.46 8.05
CA SER A 169 24.99 -19.80 9.46
C SER A 169 24.01 -19.05 10.41
N SER A 170 23.67 -19.72 11.52
CA SER A 170 23.26 -19.16 12.83
C SER A 170 21.77 -18.93 13.11
N CYS A 171 21.08 -19.99 13.54
CA CYS A 171 20.03 -19.89 14.55
C CYS A 171 20.18 -21.04 15.57
N THR A 172 20.76 -20.71 16.72
CA THR A 172 20.81 -21.56 17.92
C THR A 172 19.44 -21.55 18.59
N SER A 173 18.76 -22.69 18.63
CA SER A 173 17.76 -23.03 19.66
C SER A 173 17.57 -24.54 19.67
N ALA A 174 17.99 -25.15 20.77
CA ALA A 174 17.90 -26.56 21.05
C ALA A 174 16.44 -26.98 21.24
N SER A 175 16.00 -28.02 20.53
CA SER A 175 14.92 -28.89 20.98
C SER A 175 14.98 -30.22 20.23
N SER A 176 15.17 -31.27 21.02
CA SER A 176 15.21 -32.69 20.72
C SER A 176 14.18 -33.15 19.68
N CYS A 177 14.62 -33.94 18.70
CA CYS A 177 13.71 -34.78 17.90
C CYS A 177 14.20 -36.23 17.85
N SER A 178 13.27 -37.12 18.14
CA SER A 178 13.44 -38.53 18.42
C SER A 178 13.55 -39.38 17.15
N SER A 179 14.22 -40.53 17.27
CA SER A 179 14.40 -41.61 16.30
C SER A 179 13.22 -41.92 15.38
N CYS A 180 13.51 -42.08 14.07
CA CYS A 180 12.87 -43.07 13.20
C CYS A 180 13.98 -43.86 12.51
N GLY A 181 14.03 -45.16 12.81
CA GLY A 181 15.06 -46.10 12.38
C GLY A 181 15.00 -46.46 10.89
N GLY A 182 16.14 -46.99 10.41
CA GLY A 182 16.34 -47.41 9.04
C GLY A 182 16.15 -48.91 8.79
N GLY A 183 16.63 -49.31 7.61
CA GLY A 183 16.63 -50.65 7.02
C GLY A 183 16.18 -50.52 5.56
N GLY A 184 16.91 -50.92 4.52
CA GLY A 184 17.94 -51.95 4.43
C GLY A 184 17.46 -52.95 3.36
N ASP A 185 18.17 -52.95 2.24
CA ASP A 185 18.13 -53.86 1.08
C ASP A 185 17.08 -53.60 -0.03
#